data_AF-A0A962Y6G2-F1
#
_entry.id   AF-A0A962Y6G2-F1
#
_cell.length_a   1.000
_cell.length_b   1.000
_cell.length_c   1.000
_cell.angle_alpha   90.00
_cell.angle_beta   90.00
_cell.angle_gamma   90.00
#
_symmetry.space_group_name_H-M   'P 1'
#
loop_
_entity.id
_entity.type
_entity.pdbx_description
1 polymer ?
#
loop_
_entity_poly.entity_id
_entity_poly.type
_entity_poly.pdbx_seq_one_letter_code
_entity_poly.pdbx_strand_id
1 'polypeptide(L)' 'MVATAGTGPKKTTGVKTPAQEFVAYCEAEFDRRLNSGETFDESLYRKAMAMVLDRLTRLEEEGRP' A
#
# COMPACT_ATOMS: atom_id res chain seq x y z
N MET A 1 -8.64 12.18 26.23
CA MET A 1 -8.96 12.50 24.83
C MET A 1 -9.09 11.19 24.07
N VAL A 2 -10.16 11.05 23.28
CA VAL A 2 -10.64 9.77 22.73
C VAL A 2 -9.79 9.34 21.53
N ALA A 3 -9.21 8.15 21.58
CA ALA A 3 -8.67 7.48 20.40
C ALA A 3 -9.84 6.81 19.65
N THR A 4 -10.37 7.49 18.63
CA THR A 4 -11.36 6.89 17.72
C THR A 4 -10.67 5.92 16.80
N ALA A 5 -11.07 4.65 16.89
CA ALA A 5 -10.72 3.58 15.98
C ALA A 5 -11.05 3.95 14.52
N GLY A 6 -10.03 3.96 13.66
CA GLY A 6 -10.19 3.99 12.21
C GLY A 6 -10.42 2.58 11.70
N THR A 7 -11.69 2.20 11.55
CA THR A 7 -12.09 0.96 10.88
C THR A 7 -11.84 1.12 9.38
N GLY A 8 -10.74 0.55 8.86
CA GLY A 8 -10.51 0.43 7.42
C GLY A 8 -11.51 -0.55 6.77
N PRO A 9 -11.89 -0.35 5.50
CA PRO A 9 -13.01 -1.06 4.89
C PRO A 9 -12.73 -2.55 4.71
N LYS A 10 -13.60 -3.39 5.29
CA LYS A 10 -13.71 -4.81 4.93
C LYS A 10 -14.03 -4.93 3.43
N LYS A 11 -13.14 -5.49 2.62
CA LYS A 11 -13.45 -5.96 1.27
C LYS A 11 -13.02 -7.42 1.09
N THR A 12 -14.04 -8.27 1.01
CA THR A 12 -14.21 -9.48 0.18
C THR A 12 -13.02 -10.41 -0.05
N THR A 13 -13.21 -11.68 0.34
CA THR A 13 -12.38 -12.87 0.10
C THR A 13 -12.28 -13.24 -1.38
N GLY A 14 -11.63 -12.38 -2.19
CA GLY A 14 -11.04 -12.73 -3.48
C GLY A 14 -9.53 -12.84 -3.33
N VAL A 15 -8.89 -13.78 -4.03
CA VAL A 15 -7.41 -13.87 -4.08
C VAL A 15 -6.89 -12.52 -4.57
N LYS A 16 -6.19 -11.80 -3.71
CA LYS A 16 -5.58 -10.51 -4.05
C LYS A 16 -4.37 -10.77 -4.93
N THR A 17 -4.17 -9.96 -5.97
CA THR A 17 -2.93 -10.04 -6.74
C THR A 17 -1.76 -9.48 -5.92
N PRO A 18 -0.52 -9.92 -6.16
CA PRO A 18 0.66 -9.35 -5.51
C PRO A 18 0.72 -7.82 -5.52
N ALA A 19 0.34 -7.18 -6.64
CA ALA A 19 0.23 -5.73 -6.76
C ALA A 19 -0.80 -5.14 -5.76
N GLN A 20 -1.95 -5.79 -5.58
CA GLN A 20 -2.98 -5.33 -4.65
C GLN A 20 -2.54 -5.48 -3.19
N GLU A 21 -1.85 -6.57 -2.85
CA GLU A 21 -1.30 -6.76 -1.51
C GLU A 21 -0.20 -5.75 -1.20
N PHE A 22 0.67 -5.47 -2.18
CA PHE A 22 1.72 -4.47 -2.06
C PHE A 22 1.17 -3.06 -1.82
N VAL A 23 0.13 -2.66 -2.56
CA VAL A 23 -0.53 -1.37 -2.36
C VAL A 23 -1.14 -1.27 -0.96
N ALA A 24 -1.88 -2.29 -0.53
CA ALA A 24 -2.50 -2.30 0.79
C ALA A 24 -1.47 -2.21 1.92
N TYR A 25 -0.33 -2.88 1.78
CA TYR A 25 0.79 -2.75 2.71
C TYR A 25 1.36 -1.32 2.73
N CYS A 26 1.62 -0.75 1.55
CA CYS A 26 2.21 0.58 1.44
C CYS A 26 1.30 1.67 2.02
N GLU A 27 -0.02 1.55 1.89
CA GLU A 27 -0.98 2.48 2.47
C GLU A 27 -0.99 2.41 4.01
N ALA A 28 -1.09 1.21 4.58
CA ALA A 28 -1.06 1.02 6.03
C ALA A 28 0.24 1.56 6.65
N GLU A 29 1.35 1.36 5.94
CA GLU A 29 2.66 1.78 6.38
C GLU A 29 2.89 3.29 6.21
N PHE A 30 2.28 3.91 5.19
CA PHE A 30 2.25 5.36 5.01
C PHE A 30 1.53 6.02 6.19
N ASP A 31 0.37 5.50 6.58
CA ASP A 31 -0.39 5.99 7.73
C ASP A 31 0.40 5.82 9.03
N ARG A 32 1.12 4.70 9.21
CA ARG A 32 1.99 4.49 10.38
C ARG A 32 3.08 5.54 10.45
N ARG A 33 3.73 5.85 9.33
CA ARG A 33 4.81 6.84 9.26
C ARG A 33 4.32 8.25 9.50
N LEU A 34 3.17 8.65 8.94
CA LEU A 34 2.56 9.95 9.22
C LEU A 34 2.24 10.15 10.70
N ASN A 35 1.81 9.09 11.38
CA ASN A 35 1.46 9.14 12.80
C ASN A 35 2.66 8.91 13.75
N SER A 36 3.87 8.73 13.24
CA SER A 36 5.06 8.42 14.05
C SER A 36 5.73 9.65 14.68
N GLY A 37 5.49 10.84 14.14
CA GLY A 37 6.19 12.06 14.55
C GLY A 37 7.63 12.16 14.02
N GLU A 38 8.10 11.17 13.23
CA GLU A 38 9.40 11.21 12.56
C GLU A 38 9.32 11.99 11.24
N THR A 39 10.47 12.51 10.79
CA THR A 39 10.57 13.13 9.46
C THR A 39 10.32 12.10 8.38
N PHE A 40 9.31 12.33 7.54
CA PHE A 40 8.91 11.41 6.49
C PHE A 40 8.81 12.13 5.14
N ASP A 41 9.59 11.67 4.16
CA ASP A 41 9.50 12.18 2.78
C ASP A 41 8.43 11.41 2.01
N GLU A 42 7.21 11.95 2.04
CA GLU A 42 6.05 11.39 1.35
C GLU A 42 6.27 11.28 -0.17
N SER A 43 6.99 12.24 -0.76
CA SER A 43 7.19 12.30 -2.20
C SER A 43 8.09 11.15 -2.67
N LEU A 44 9.18 10.91 -1.93
CA LEU A 44 10.11 9.83 -2.19
C LEU A 44 9.43 8.47 -1.98
N TYR A 45 8.63 8.35 -0.92
CA TYR A 45 7.88 7.13 -0.64
C TYR A 45 6.89 6.78 -1.76
N ARG A 46 6.06 7.74 -2.18
CA ARG A 46 5.09 7.52 -3.28
C ARG A 46 5.78 7.20 -4.60
N LYS A 47 6.93 7.83 -4.89
CA LYS A 47 7.73 7.51 -6.07
C LYS A 47 8.28 6.09 -6.02
N ALA A 48 8.82 5.66 -4.88
CA ALA A 48 9.31 4.29 -4.69
C ALA A 48 8.19 3.26 -4.84
N MET A 49 7.03 3.51 -4.21
CA MET A 49 5.84 2.68 -4.33
C MET A 49 5.40 2.53 -5.79
N ALA A 50 5.35 3.64 -6.56
CA ALA A 50 4.94 3.60 -7.96
C ALA A 50 5.88 2.75 -8.84
N MET A 51 7.20 2.80 -8.60
CA MET A 51 8.17 1.99 -9.35
C MET A 51 7.99 0.50 -9.10
N VAL A 52 7.74 0.10 -7.84
CA VAL A 52 7.51 -1.31 -7.50
C VAL A 52 6.16 -1.78 -8.06
N LEU A 53 5.13 -0.94 -7.97
CA LEU A 53 3.80 -1.26 -8.49
C LEU A 53 3.83 -1.49 -10.01
N ASP A 54 4.48 -0.60 -10.78
CA ASP A 54 4.68 -0.78 -12.22
C ASP A 54 5.38 -2.11 -12.54
N ARG A 55 6.41 -2.47 -11.76
CA ARG A 55 7.10 -3.76 -11.93
C ARG A 55 6.18 -4.96 -11.64
N LEU A 56 5.40 -4.91 -10.56
CA LEU A 56 4.49 -5.99 -10.19
C LEU A 56 3.38 -6.17 -11.24
N THR A 57 2.79 -5.08 -11.71
CA THR A 57 1.74 -5.13 -12.75
C THR A 57 2.28 -5.75 -14.04
N ARG A 58 3.49 -5.39 -14.49
CA ARG A 58 4.09 -6.00 -15.70
C ARG A 58 4.30 -7.50 -15.55
N LEU A 59 4.78 -7.95 -14.39
CA LEU A 59 4.99 -9.38 -14.12
C LEU A 59 3.65 -10.15 -14.08
N GLU A 60 2.59 -9.54 -13.56
CA GLU A 60 1.24 -10.11 -13.57
C GLU A 60 0.63 -10.21 -14.97
N GLU A 61 0.95 -9.27 -15.87
CA GLU A 61 0.55 -9.30 -17.27
C GLU A 61 1.35 -10.33 -18.08
N GLU A 62 2.67 -10.41 -17.88
CA GLU A 62 3.56 -11.40 -18.52
C GLU A 62 3.22 -12.85 -18.11
N GLY A 63 2.72 -13.05 -16.88
CA GLY A 63 2.33 -14.36 -16.35
C GLY A 63 0.92 -14.83 -16.73
N ARG A 64 0.16 -14.07 -17.53
CA ARG A 64 -1.20 -14.42 -17.96
C ARG A 64 -1.13 -15.21 -19.27
N PRO A 65 -1.59 -16.49 -19.31
CA PRO A 65 -1.56 -17.30 -20.53
C PRO A 65 -2.49 -16.78 -21.62
#